data_AF-V4U350-F1
#
_entry.id   AF-V4U350-F1
#
_cell.length_a   1.000
_cell.length_b   1.000
_cell.length_c   1.000
_cell.angle_alpha   90.00
_cell.angle_beta   90.00
_cell.angle_gamma   90.00
#
_symmetry.space_group_name_H-M   'P 1'
#
loop_
_entity.id
_entity.type
_entity.pdbx_description
1 polymer ?
#
loop_
_entity_poly.entity_id
_entity_poly.type
_entity_poly.pdbx_seq_one_letter_code
_entity_poly.pdbx_strand_id
1 'polypeptide(L)'
;MLFSYPQKKKKVKKKILYVMSFLIYWFPEFEELNPLHFVPVLVDGDVVVSDSYAILLYLEEKYPQRALLPAADPQQRALNLQAASIISSSMQPLHMLSLLKYIEDKFGPDERLLWVQTHIEKGFLALEKLLIDFAAKYATGEDVYMVI
;
A
#
# COMPACT_ATOMS: atom_id res chain seq x y z
N MET A 1 -0.63 -1.18 -39.47
CA MET A 1 0.75 -1.63 -39.72
C MET A 1 1.25 -2.23 -38.42
N LEU A 2 1.48 -3.54 -38.43
CA LEU A 2 1.78 -4.37 -37.26
C LEU A 2 3.15 -4.02 -36.70
N PHE A 3 3.23 -3.59 -35.44
CA PHE A 3 4.48 -3.66 -34.68
C PHE A 3 4.50 -4.99 -33.93
N SER A 4 5.09 -6.00 -34.56
CA SER A 4 5.55 -7.20 -33.88
C SER A 4 6.72 -6.80 -32.98
N TYR A 5 6.57 -6.96 -31.65
CA TYR A 5 7.70 -6.88 -30.74
C TYR A 5 8.35 -8.26 -30.65
N PRO A 6 9.62 -8.43 -31.09
CA PRO A 6 10.28 -9.71 -31.04
C PRO A 6 10.60 -10.09 -29.59
N GLN A 7 10.12 -11.26 -29.19
CA GLN A 7 10.56 -12.03 -28.03
C GLN A 7 12.09 -12.23 -28.07
N LYS A 8 12.83 -11.35 -27.40
CA LYS A 8 14.19 -11.67 -26.95
C LYS A 8 14.15 -11.86 -25.44
N LYS A 9 14.26 -13.13 -25.03
CA LYS A 9 14.63 -13.55 -23.68
C LYS A 9 15.98 -12.91 -23.32
N LYS A 10 15.98 -11.66 -22.90
CA LYS A 10 17.08 -11.05 -22.17
C LYS A 10 16.74 -11.18 -20.70
N LYS A 11 17.50 -12.02 -19.98
CA LYS A 11 17.60 -12.01 -18.52
C LYS A 11 18.03 -10.61 -18.08
N VAL A 12 17.08 -9.70 -17.93
CA VAL A 12 17.31 -8.44 -17.24
C VAL A 12 16.71 -8.65 -15.86
N LYS A 13 17.55 -8.62 -14.83
CA LYS A 13 17.13 -8.50 -13.43
C LYS A 13 16.43 -7.13 -13.26
N LYS A 14 15.21 -6.99 -13.77
CA LYS A 14 14.36 -5.82 -13.52
C LYS A 14 13.46 -6.20 -12.36
N LYS A 15 13.74 -5.69 -11.17
CA LYS A 15 12.71 -5.48 -10.15
C LYS A 15 11.77 -4.43 -10.74
N ILE A 16 10.66 -4.87 -11.31
CA ILE A 16 9.64 -3.94 -11.81
C ILE A 16 8.69 -3.72 -10.64
N LEU A 17 8.71 -2.50 -10.11
CA LEU A 17 7.68 -2.01 -9.21
C LEU A 17 6.71 -1.21 -10.06
N TYR A 18 5.46 -1.68 -10.19
CA TYR A 18 4.42 -0.95 -10.89
C TYR A 18 3.82 0.08 -9.92
N VAL A 19 4.16 1.37 -10.12
CA VAL A 19 3.63 2.49 -9.32
C VAL A 19 2.66 3.29 -10.18
N MET A 20 1.38 3.31 -9.77
CA MET A 20 0.30 4.25 -10.13
C MET A 20 0.34 4.92 -11.52
N SER A 21 0.66 4.19 -12.59
CA SER A 21 0.40 4.70 -13.93
C SER A 21 -0.99 4.25 -14.35
N PHE A 22 -1.90 5.21 -14.52
CA PHE A 22 -3.29 5.03 -14.96
C PHE A 22 -3.45 4.20 -16.24
N LEU A 23 -2.39 4.09 -17.04
CA LEU A 23 -2.38 3.32 -18.28
C LEU A 23 -2.16 1.82 -18.03
N ILE A 24 -1.60 1.43 -16.89
CA ILE A 24 -1.12 0.05 -16.66
C ILE A 24 -2.28 -0.91 -16.32
N TYR A 25 -3.35 -0.41 -15.69
CA TYR A 25 -4.49 -1.23 -15.23
C TYR A 25 -5.27 -1.93 -16.34
N TRP A 26 -5.16 -1.43 -17.58
CA TRP A 26 -5.95 -1.87 -18.73
C TRP A 26 -5.19 -2.78 -19.69
N PHE A 27 -3.96 -3.14 -19.37
CA PHE A 27 -3.22 -4.14 -20.14
C PHE A 27 -3.65 -5.55 -19.71
N PRO A 28 -4.05 -6.43 -20.64
CA PRO A 28 -4.40 -7.82 -20.34
C PRO A 28 -3.31 -8.55 -19.54
N GLU A 29 -2.05 -8.19 -19.77
CA GLU A 29 -0.90 -8.76 -19.08
C GLU A 29 -0.82 -8.40 -17.59
N PHE A 30 -1.54 -7.36 -17.14
CA PHE A 30 -1.59 -7.00 -15.71
C PHE A 30 -2.57 -7.87 -14.93
N GLU A 31 -3.61 -8.41 -15.58
CA GLU A 31 -4.55 -9.35 -14.96
C GLU A 31 -3.83 -10.62 -14.47
N GLU A 32 -2.83 -11.08 -15.22
CA GLU A 32 -1.95 -12.19 -14.84
C GLU A 32 -1.13 -11.89 -13.58
N LEU A 33 -0.85 -10.61 -13.29
CA LEU A 33 -0.08 -10.18 -12.13
C LEU A 33 -0.95 -9.94 -10.90
N ASN A 34 -2.11 -9.32 -11.07
CA ASN A 34 -3.08 -9.09 -10.01
C ASN A 34 -4.50 -9.04 -10.58
N PRO A 35 -5.34 -10.06 -10.33
CA PRO A 35 -6.71 -10.12 -10.86
C PRO A 35 -7.64 -9.06 -10.27
N LEU A 36 -7.24 -8.37 -9.18
CA LEU A 36 -7.98 -7.23 -8.65
C LEU A 36 -7.72 -5.93 -9.42
N HIS A 37 -6.77 -5.92 -10.36
CA HIS A 37 -6.35 -4.73 -11.10
C HIS A 37 -5.99 -3.55 -10.18
N PHE A 38 -5.40 -3.86 -9.02
CA PHE A 38 -4.86 -2.85 -8.10
C PHE A 38 -3.34 -2.82 -8.13
N VAL A 39 -2.79 -1.64 -7.88
CA VAL A 39 -1.37 -1.42 -7.62
C VAL A 39 -1.18 -1.17 -6.12
N PRO A 40 0.00 -1.46 -5.55
CA PRO A 40 1.20 -1.98 -6.21
C PRO A 40 1.19 -3.50 -6.45
N VAL A 41 2.03 -3.92 -7.39
CA VAL A 41 2.51 -5.30 -7.53
C VAL A 41 4.04 -5.28 -7.60
N LEU A 42 4.67 -6.13 -6.80
CA LEU A 42 6.11 -6.39 -6.81
C LEU A 42 6.38 -7.67 -7.58
N VAL A 43 7.22 -7.58 -8.62
CA VAL A 43 7.83 -8.74 -9.29
C VAL A 43 9.28 -8.85 -8.85
N ASP A 44 9.62 -9.89 -8.09
CA ASP A 44 10.97 -10.17 -7.58
C ASP A 44 11.45 -11.56 -8.01
N GLY A 45 12.06 -11.62 -9.20
CA GLY A 45 12.45 -12.88 -9.83
C GLY A 45 11.20 -13.64 -10.31
N ASP A 46 11.03 -14.86 -9.82
CA ASP A 46 9.88 -15.71 -10.12
C ASP A 46 8.72 -15.51 -9.11
N VAL A 47 8.89 -14.62 -8.11
CA VAL A 47 7.87 -14.31 -7.11
C VAL A 47 7.11 -13.05 -7.54
N VAL A 48 5.79 -13.13 -7.52
CA VAL A 48 4.87 -12.00 -7.71
C VAL A 48 4.08 -11.80 -6.42
N VAL A 49 4.13 -10.60 -5.86
CA VAL A 49 3.38 -10.22 -4.65
C VAL A 49 2.57 -8.97 -4.97
N SER A 50 1.25 -9.07 -4.91
CA SER A 50 0.32 -7.93 -4.90
C SER A 50 -0.01 -7.54 -3.46
N ASP A 51 -0.58 -6.35 -3.26
CA ASP A 51 -0.90 -5.73 -1.95
C ASP A 51 0.32 -5.09 -1.27
N SER A 52 0.23 -3.80 -0.93
CA SER A 52 1.34 -3.04 -0.35
C SER A 52 1.76 -3.58 1.02
N TYR A 53 0.82 -4.03 1.85
CA TYR A 53 1.10 -4.58 3.17
C TYR A 53 1.86 -5.92 3.04
N ALA A 54 1.38 -6.81 2.18
CA ALA A 54 2.04 -8.08 1.89
C ALA A 54 3.45 -7.88 1.28
N ILE A 55 3.60 -6.92 0.37
CA ILE A 55 4.90 -6.56 -0.21
C ILE A 55 5.88 -6.11 0.88
N LEU A 56 5.45 -5.25 1.81
CA LEU A 56 6.33 -4.74 2.86
C LEU A 56 6.76 -5.85 3.84
N LEU A 57 5.86 -6.76 4.20
CA LEU A 57 6.21 -7.93 5.02
C LEU A 57 7.17 -8.88 4.28
N TYR A 58 6.97 -9.11 2.98
CA TYR A 58 7.91 -9.87 2.16
C TYR A 58 9.31 -9.25 2.14
N LEU A 59 9.39 -7.91 2.03
CA LEU A 59 10.66 -7.20 2.00
C LEU A 59 11.36 -7.18 3.37
N GLU A 60 10.60 -7.07 4.47
CA GLU A 60 11.10 -7.21 5.84
C GLU A 60 11.81 -8.57 6.03
N GLU A 61 11.18 -9.67 5.60
CA GLU A 61 11.77 -11.00 5.73
C GLU A 61 12.97 -11.21 4.81
N LYS A 62 12.91 -10.68 3.59
CA LYS A 62 13.95 -10.89 2.57
C LYS A 62 15.19 -10.03 2.77
N TYR A 63 15.07 -8.84 3.36
CA TYR A 63 16.16 -7.88 3.52
C TYR A 63 16.30 -7.41 4.99
N PRO A 64 16.63 -8.31 5.94
CA PRO A 64 16.62 -8.01 7.38
C PRO A 64 17.61 -6.91 7.80
N GLN A 65 18.64 -6.63 6.98
CA GLN A 65 19.58 -5.52 7.19
C GLN A 65 18.95 -4.13 6.96
N ARG A 66 17.72 -4.06 6.47
CA ARG A 66 16.93 -2.84 6.28
C ARG A 66 15.54 -3.06 6.88
N ALA A 67 15.49 -3.24 8.18
CA ALA A 67 14.26 -3.52 8.91
C ALA A 67 13.21 -2.43 8.65
N LEU A 68 12.01 -2.88 8.28
CA LEU A 68 10.81 -2.06 8.15
C LEU A 68 9.98 -2.13 9.42
N LEU A 69 10.30 -3.04 10.33
CA LEU A 69 9.61 -3.19 11.60
C LEU A 69 10.60 -3.13 12.77
N PRO A 70 10.18 -2.69 13.96
CA PRO A 70 10.98 -2.78 15.16
C PRO A 70 11.42 -4.22 15.41
N ALA A 71 12.73 -4.44 15.55
CA ALA A 71 13.32 -5.78 15.63
C ALA A 71 13.43 -6.34 17.07
N ALA A 72 13.50 -5.47 18.08
CA ALA A 72 13.90 -5.85 19.43
C ALA A 72 12.74 -6.20 20.37
N ASP A 73 11.54 -5.67 20.15
CA ASP A 73 10.41 -5.80 21.07
C ASP A 73 9.11 -6.18 20.34
N PRO A 74 8.51 -7.36 20.65
CA PRO A 74 7.21 -7.76 20.13
C PRO A 74 6.08 -6.76 20.39
N GLN A 75 6.11 -6.02 21.52
CA GLN A 75 5.07 -5.04 21.83
C GLN A 75 5.18 -3.83 20.91
N GLN A 76 6.39 -3.27 20.76
CA GLN A 76 6.64 -2.20 19.79
C GLN A 76 6.34 -2.62 18.34
N ARG A 77 6.65 -3.86 17.97
CA ARG A 77 6.30 -4.41 16.65
C ARG A 77 4.78 -4.51 16.47
N ALA A 78 4.05 -4.98 17.47
CA ALA A 78 2.58 -5.05 17.43
C ALA A 78 1.94 -3.66 17.29
N LEU A 79 2.45 -2.66 18.03
CA LEU A 79 2.02 -1.27 17.90
C LEU A 79 2.23 -0.73 16.49
N ASN A 80 3.41 -0.94 15.91
CA ASN A 80 3.72 -0.51 14.55
C ASN A 80 2.77 -1.14 13.51
N LEU A 81 2.57 -2.47 13.61
CA LEU A 81 1.64 -3.18 12.73
C LEU A 81 0.20 -2.69 12.91
N GLN A 82 -0.21 -2.36 14.14
CA GLN A 82 -1.53 -1.79 14.42
C GLN A 82 -1.71 -0.41 13.80
N ALA A 83 -0.72 0.48 13.94
CA ALA A 83 -0.74 1.81 13.31
C ALA A 83 -0.80 1.70 11.77
N ALA A 84 0.03 0.82 11.19
CA ALA A 84 0.01 0.54 9.75
C ALA A 84 -1.34 -0.05 9.28
N SER A 85 -1.96 -0.91 10.09
CA SER A 85 -3.27 -1.51 9.76
C SER A 85 -4.42 -0.51 9.84
N ILE A 86 -4.39 0.45 10.78
CA ILE A 86 -5.40 1.53 10.84
C ILE A 86 -5.44 2.28 9.51
N ILE A 87 -4.28 2.69 8.99
CA ILE A 87 -4.24 3.44 7.74
C ILE A 87 -4.55 2.52 6.55
N SER A 88 -3.81 1.42 6.38
CA SER A 88 -3.93 0.57 5.19
C SER A 88 -5.26 -0.20 5.08
N SER A 89 -5.82 -0.66 6.20
CA SER A 89 -7.02 -1.51 6.19
C SER A 89 -8.28 -0.75 6.60
N SER A 90 -8.18 0.25 7.48
CA SER A 90 -9.35 0.96 8.01
C SER A 90 -9.60 2.33 7.38
N MET A 91 -8.59 2.96 6.77
CA MET A 91 -8.73 4.28 6.12
C MET A 91 -8.67 4.17 4.60
N GLN A 92 -7.55 3.68 4.05
CA GLN A 92 -7.27 3.71 2.61
C GLN A 92 -8.38 3.09 1.74
N PRO A 93 -9.01 1.95 2.10
CA PRO A 93 -10.08 1.37 1.29
C PRO A 93 -11.32 2.27 1.20
N LEU A 94 -11.57 3.09 2.22
CA LEU A 94 -12.70 4.04 2.26
C LEU A 94 -12.43 5.30 1.41
N HIS A 95 -11.18 5.52 1.01
CA HIS A 95 -10.74 6.60 0.13
C HIS A 95 -10.33 6.09 -1.26
N MET A 96 -10.55 4.81 -1.56
CA MET A 96 -10.22 4.22 -2.85
C MET A 96 -10.99 4.93 -3.97
N LEU A 97 -10.30 5.29 -5.06
CA LEU A 97 -10.85 6.11 -6.14
C LEU A 97 -12.14 5.54 -6.74
N SER A 98 -12.25 4.21 -6.87
CA SER A 98 -13.46 3.56 -7.38
C SER A 98 -14.66 3.78 -6.45
N LEU A 99 -14.45 3.72 -5.13
CA LEU A 99 -15.49 3.99 -4.14
C LEU A 99 -15.86 5.49 -4.12
N LEU A 100 -14.86 6.38 -4.13
CA LEU A 100 -15.12 7.82 -4.13
C LEU A 100 -15.89 8.26 -5.39
N LYS A 101 -15.54 7.69 -6.54
CA LYS A 101 -16.29 7.91 -7.78
C LYS A 101 -17.72 7.38 -7.68
N TYR A 102 -17.91 6.17 -7.14
CA TYR A 102 -19.25 5.62 -6.93
C TYR A 102 -20.11 6.52 -6.04
N ILE A 103 -19.55 7.05 -4.95
CA ILE A 103 -20.27 7.96 -4.04
C ILE A 103 -20.63 9.25 -4.77
N GLU A 104 -19.68 9.87 -5.49
CA GLU A 104 -19.94 11.08 -6.25
C GLU A 104 -21.01 10.88 -7.33
N ASP A 105 -20.93 9.79 -8.09
CA ASP A 105 -21.88 9.47 -9.16
C ASP A 105 -23.31 9.22 -8.62
N LYS A 106 -23.45 8.75 -7.38
CA LYS A 106 -24.75 8.39 -6.77
C LYS A 106 -25.33 9.48 -5.87
N PHE A 107 -24.49 10.23 -5.17
CA PHE A 107 -24.90 11.13 -4.10
C PHE A 107 -24.36 12.55 -4.27
N GLY A 108 -23.47 12.78 -5.25
CA GLY A 108 -22.90 14.09 -5.56
C GLY A 108 -21.55 14.36 -4.89
N PRO A 109 -20.86 15.44 -5.33
CA PRO A 109 -19.51 15.76 -4.88
C PRO A 109 -19.43 16.18 -3.40
N ASP A 110 -20.49 16.78 -2.85
CA ASP A 110 -20.54 17.21 -1.45
C ASP A 110 -20.55 16.00 -0.51
N GLU A 111 -21.33 14.95 -0.83
CA GLU A 111 -21.37 13.71 -0.07
C GLU A 111 -20.04 12.94 -0.16
N ARG A 112 -19.40 12.92 -1.33
CA ARG A 112 -18.04 12.40 -1.47
C ARG A 112 -17.05 13.13 -0.55
N LEU A 113 -17.12 14.46 -0.49
CA LEU A 113 -16.24 15.25 0.36
C LEU A 113 -16.47 14.96 1.84
N LEU A 114 -17.73 14.96 2.29
CA LEU A 114 -18.10 14.66 3.67
C LEU A 114 -17.68 13.25 4.08
N TRP A 115 -17.85 12.27 3.18
CA TRP A 115 -17.40 10.89 3.37
C TRP A 115 -15.89 10.83 3.61
N VAL A 116 -15.09 11.47 2.74
CA VAL A 116 -13.63 11.49 2.88
C VAL A 116 -13.22 12.09 4.22
N GLN A 117 -13.74 13.28 4.54
CA GLN A 117 -13.40 14.02 5.75
C GLN A 117 -13.71 13.20 7.01
N THR A 118 -14.93 12.66 7.11
CA THR A 118 -15.37 11.88 8.28
C THR A 118 -14.46 10.68 8.55
N HIS A 119 -14.07 9.96 7.50
CA HIS A 119 -13.24 8.76 7.64
C HIS A 119 -11.76 9.09 7.89
N ILE A 120 -11.25 10.19 7.32
CA ILE A 120 -9.92 10.72 7.66
C ILE A 120 -9.89 11.09 9.14
N GLU A 121 -10.82 11.93 9.60
CA GLU A 121 -10.87 12.40 10.99
C GLU A 121 -10.96 11.23 11.98
N LYS A 122 -11.86 10.26 11.72
CA LYS A 122 -11.99 9.07 12.57
C LYS A 122 -10.69 8.27 12.65
N GLY A 123 -10.02 8.06 11.52
CA GLY A 123 -8.76 7.32 11.44
C GLY A 123 -7.62 8.03 12.18
N PHE A 124 -7.45 9.33 11.94
CA PHE A 124 -6.43 10.13 12.62
C PHE A 124 -6.69 10.25 14.12
N LEU A 125 -7.94 10.38 14.57
CA LEU A 125 -8.28 10.36 15.99
C LEU A 125 -7.93 9.02 16.66
N ALA A 126 -8.07 7.91 15.94
CA ALA A 126 -7.65 6.60 16.44
C ALA A 126 -6.13 6.47 16.51
N LEU A 127 -5.40 6.94 15.49
CA LEU A 127 -3.94 6.96 15.48
C LEU A 127 -3.37 7.85 16.57
N GLU A 128 -3.90 9.07 16.73
CA GLU A 128 -3.48 10.01 17.78
C GLU A 128 -3.60 9.38 19.16
N LYS A 129 -4.75 8.75 19.46
CA LYS A 129 -4.96 8.05 20.74
C LYS A 129 -4.04 6.85 20.92
N LEU A 130 -3.76 6.12 19.84
CA LEU A 130 -2.87 4.96 19.89
C LEU A 130 -1.42 5.36 20.18
N LEU A 131 -1.00 6.51 19.66
CA LEU A 131 0.39 6.96 19.68
C LEU A 131 0.66 8.09 20.71
N ILE A 132 -0.35 8.52 21.47
CA ILE A 132 -0.27 9.68 22.38
C ILE A 132 0.88 9.59 23.40
N ASP A 133 1.16 8.39 23.90
CA ASP A 133 2.20 8.15 24.91
C ASP A 133 3.56 7.82 24.26
N PHE A 134 3.63 7.77 22.93
CA PHE A 134 4.86 7.50 22.17
C PHE A 134 5.51 8.81 21.72
N ALA A 135 6.20 9.46 22.67
CA ALA A 135 7.04 10.62 22.39
C ALA A 135 8.38 10.16 21.77
N ALA A 136 8.37 9.92 20.46
CA ALA A 136 9.56 9.57 19.69
C ALA A 136 9.68 10.45 18.44
N LYS A 137 10.84 10.39 17.77
CA LYS A 137 11.07 11.17 16.53
C LYS A 137 10.14 10.75 15.38
N TYR A 138 9.77 9.47 15.32
CA TYR A 138 8.85 8.90 14.33
C TYR A 138 7.67 8.20 15.01
N ALA A 139 6.68 7.80 14.21
CA ALA A 139 5.40 7.28 14.69
C ALA A 139 5.49 6.15 15.74
N THR A 140 6.54 5.32 15.69
CA THR A 140 6.70 4.20 16.63
C THR A 140 8.14 4.01 17.11
N GLY A 141 8.98 5.06 17.09
CA GLY A 141 10.35 4.97 17.60
C GLY A 141 11.31 6.00 17.01
N GLU A 142 12.61 5.76 17.20
CA GLU A 142 13.70 6.64 16.77
C GLU A 142 14.15 6.43 15.32
N ASP A 143 13.71 5.34 14.70
CA ASP A 143 14.00 4.99 13.30
C ASP A 143 12.72 4.98 12.44
N VAL A 144 12.92 4.99 11.12
CA VAL A 144 11.82 4.89 10.15
C VAL A 144 11.40 3.43 10.00
N TYR A 145 10.19 3.14 10.46
CA TYR A 145 9.50 1.86 10.26
C TYR A 145 8.31 2.05 9.31
N MET A 146 7.78 0.96 8.78
CA MET A 146 6.59 1.01 7.93
C MET A 146 5.41 1.53 8.75
N VAL A 147 4.82 2.59 8.25
CA VAL A 147 3.48 3.05 8.61
C VAL A 147 2.91 3.49 7.27
N ILE A 148 2.16 2.58 6.64
CA ILE A 148 1.60 2.74 5.29
C ILE A 148 0.28 3.45 5.35
#